data_AF-A0A022PMV3-F1
#
_entry.id   AF-A0A022PMV3-F1
#
_cell.length_a   1.000
_cell.length_b   1.000
_cell.length_c   1.000
_cell.angle_alpha   90.00
_cell.angle_beta   90.00
_cell.angle_gamma   90.00
#
_symmetry.space_group_name_H-M   'P 1'
#
loop_
_entity.id
_entity.type
_entity.pdbx_description
1 polymer ?
#
loop_
_entity_poly.entity_id
_entity_poly.type
_entity_poly.pdbx_seq_one_letter_code
_entity_poly.pdbx_strand_id
1 'polypeptide(L)'
;VSSPGVKRVVRIPEDLERLQDRNLYVKYITEITDTVPSSELDGIFRLISFDTEARSCTWGLADVRVNREKAGKGRPLNKKQKEWRLITPVDSLQLVRFYSEI
;
A
#
# COMPACT_ATOMS: atom_id res chain seq x y z
N VAL A 1 22.82 21.94 -13.01
CA VAL A 1 21.39 21.90 -13.41
C VAL A 1 20.69 20.97 -12.42
N SER A 2 19.93 21.52 -11.48
CA SER A 2 19.24 20.76 -10.44
C SER A 2 17.88 20.34 -10.99
N SER A 3 17.67 19.07 -11.34
CA SER A 3 16.36 18.56 -11.74
C SER A 3 15.47 18.39 -10.51
N PRO A 4 14.47 19.26 -10.27
CA PRO A 4 13.58 19.17 -9.13
C PRO A 4 12.35 18.39 -9.57
N GLY A 5 12.42 17.06 -9.51
CA GLY A 5 11.31 16.26 -10.03
C GLY A 5 11.46 14.76 -9.90
N VAL A 6 12.34 14.28 -9.02
CA VAL A 6 12.39 12.85 -8.71
C VAL A 6 11.14 12.55 -7.89
N LYS A 7 10.05 12.21 -8.59
CA LYS A 7 9.02 11.32 -8.06
C LYS A 7 9.80 10.15 -7.45
N ARG A 8 9.85 10.09 -6.11
CA ARG A 8 10.53 9.04 -5.36
C ARG A 8 9.76 7.74 -5.59
N VAL A 9 9.97 7.13 -6.75
CA VAL A 9 9.55 5.77 -7.04
C VAL A 9 10.37 4.91 -6.10
N VAL A 10 9.69 4.29 -5.14
CA VAL A 10 10.29 3.42 -4.13
C VAL A 10 10.95 2.25 -4.86
N ARG A 11 12.25 2.01 -4.60
CA ARG A 11 12.91 0.78 -5.06
C ARG A 11 12.61 -0.34 -4.06
N ILE A 12 11.94 -1.38 -4.54
CA ILE A 12 11.63 -2.57 -3.76
C ILE A 12 12.71 -3.61 -4.07
N PRO A 13 13.41 -4.20 -3.08
CA PRO A 13 13.14 -4.13 -1.64
C PRO A 13 13.93 -3.06 -0.84
N GLU A 14 14.91 -2.36 -1.43
CA GLU A 14 15.90 -1.57 -0.67
C GLU A 14 15.29 -0.38 0.11
N ASP A 15 14.21 0.20 -0.39
CA ASP A 15 13.51 1.30 0.28
C ASP A 15 12.40 0.82 1.23
N LEU A 16 12.05 -0.48 1.26
CA LEU A 16 10.93 -1.02 2.06
C LEU A 16 11.08 -0.74 3.56
N GLU A 17 12.30 -0.82 4.10
CA GLU A 17 12.57 -0.53 5.51
C GLU A 17 12.14 0.90 5.88
N ARG A 18 12.34 1.86 4.97
CA ARG A 18 11.96 3.27 5.18
C ARG A 18 10.47 3.51 5.05
N LEU A 19 9.70 2.52 4.59
CA LEU A 19 8.26 2.63 4.37
C LEU A 19 7.44 2.18 5.58
N GLN A 20 8.00 1.37 6.49
CA GLN A 20 7.26 0.77 7.62
C GLN A 20 6.58 1.81 8.52
N ASP A 21 7.22 2.97 8.70
CA ASP A 21 6.71 4.05 9.55
C ASP A 21 5.79 5.06 8.83
N ARG A 22 5.46 4.82 7.55
CA ARG A 22 4.75 5.81 6.73
C ARG A 22 3.49 5.25 6.09
N ASN A 23 2.54 6.16 5.84
CA ASN A 23 1.37 5.87 5.01
C ASN A 23 1.78 5.91 3.54
N LEU A 24 1.33 4.94 2.77
CA LEU A 24 1.76 4.71 1.40
C LEU A 24 0.53 4.59 0.53
N TYR A 25 0.54 5.28 -0.60
CA TYR A 25 -0.37 4.98 -1.68
C TYR A 25 0.21 3.80 -2.48
N VAL A 26 -0.54 2.71 -2.52
CA VAL A 26 -0.16 1.48 -3.22
C VAL A 26 -1.17 1.20 -4.31
N LYS A 27 -0.67 0.93 -5.50
CA LYS A 27 -1.43 0.42 -6.64
C LYS A 27 -0.90 -0.97 -6.96
N TYR A 28 -1.79 -1.94 -7.09
CA TYR A 28 -1.44 -3.33 -7.29
C TYR A 28 -2.44 -4.02 -8.20
N ILE A 29 -2.00 -5.05 -8.90
CA ILE A 29 -2.87 -5.93 -9.67
C ILE A 29 -3.24 -7.10 -8.77
N THR A 30 -4.53 -7.42 -8.70
CA THR A 30 -4.98 -8.69 -8.16
C THR A 30 -5.18 -9.64 -9.34
N GLU A 31 -4.40 -10.72 -9.37
CA GLU A 31 -4.70 -11.85 -10.25
C GLU A 31 -5.91 -12.56 -9.66
N ILE A 32 -7.08 -12.34 -10.27
CA ILE A 32 -8.29 -13.04 -9.89
C ILE A 32 -8.29 -14.33 -10.71
N THR A 33 -8.48 -15.46 -10.05
CA THR A 33 -8.59 -16.81 -10.65
C THR A 33 -9.40 -16.81 -11.95
N ASP A 34 -9.03 -17.70 -12.90
CA ASP A 34 -9.45 -17.93 -14.31
C ASP A 34 -10.77 -17.38 -14.90
N THR A 35 -11.70 -16.88 -14.09
CA THR A 35 -13.02 -16.40 -14.48
C THR A 35 -13.21 -14.88 -14.45
N VAL A 36 -12.24 -14.09 -13.95
CA VAL A 36 -12.39 -12.62 -13.88
C VAL A 36 -11.10 -11.92 -14.37
N PRO A 37 -11.19 -10.88 -15.23
CA PRO A 37 -10.02 -10.15 -15.70
C PRO A 37 -9.22 -9.53 -14.54
N SER A 38 -7.90 -9.52 -14.68
CA SER A 38 -6.99 -8.86 -13.74
C SER A 38 -7.46 -7.43 -13.49
N SER A 39 -7.71 -7.12 -12.22
CA SER A 39 -8.22 -5.81 -11.80
C SER A 39 -7.11 -5.05 -11.09
N GLU A 40 -6.90 -3.82 -11.53
CA GLU A 40 -5.99 -2.90 -10.87
C GLU A 40 -6.71 -2.26 -9.68
N LEU A 41 -6.13 -2.42 -8.50
CA LEU A 41 -6.66 -1.89 -7.25
C LEU A 41 -5.67 -0.90 -6.65
N ASP A 42 -6.21 0.07 -5.91
CA ASP A 42 -5.39 1.02 -5.18
C ASP A 42 -5.95 1.33 -3.79
N GLY A 43 -5.05 1.73 -2.91
CA GLY A 43 -5.41 2.12 -1.55
C GLY A 43 -4.26 2.75 -0.79
N ILE A 44 -4.60 3.29 0.38
CA ILE A 44 -3.60 3.87 1.29
C ILE A 44 -3.37 2.88 2.42
N PHE A 45 -2.16 2.38 2.50
CA PHE A 45 -1.78 1.33 3.42
C PHE A 45 -0.54 1.72 4.20
N ARG A 46 -0.27 0.96 5.25
CA ARG A 46 1.01 0.95 5.95
C ARG A 46 1.66 -0.40 5.74
N LEU A 47 2.95 -0.42 5.42
CA LEU A 47 3.71 -1.65 5.35
C LEU A 47 3.84 -2.23 6.76
N ILE A 48 3.38 -3.47 6.96
CA ILE A 48 3.48 -4.17 8.25
C ILE A 48 4.72 -5.05 8.29
N SER A 49 4.93 -5.80 7.22
CA SER A 49 6.11 -6.63 7.04
C SER A 49 6.35 -6.85 5.55
N PHE A 50 7.58 -7.21 5.21
CA PHE A 50 7.93 -7.67 3.89
C PHE A 50 8.75 -8.94 4.03
N ASP A 51 8.55 -9.86 3.09
CA ASP A 51 9.29 -11.10 2.98
C ASP A 51 10.15 -11.03 1.72
N THR A 52 11.47 -10.99 1.89
CA THR A 52 12.43 -10.97 0.78
C THR A 52 12.53 -12.30 0.06
N GLU A 53 12.29 -13.41 0.76
CA GLU A 53 12.39 -14.76 0.22
C GLU A 53 11.15 -15.08 -0.60
N ALA A 54 9.96 -14.87 -0.01
CA ALA A 54 8.68 -15.03 -0.70
C ALA A 54 8.34 -13.87 -1.65
N ARG A 55 9.17 -12.83 -1.72
CA ARG A 55 8.95 -11.59 -2.48
C ARG A 55 7.52 -11.07 -2.32
N SER A 56 7.07 -10.95 -1.09
CA SER A 56 5.70 -10.51 -0.77
C SER A 56 5.68 -9.42 0.29
N CYS A 57 4.69 -8.54 0.20
CA CYS A 57 4.48 -7.45 1.15
C CYS A 57 3.16 -7.67 1.89
N THR A 58 3.19 -7.50 3.21
CA THR A 58 2.00 -7.49 4.06
C THR A 58 1.65 -6.05 4.41
N TRP A 59 0.45 -5.64 4.03
CA TRP A 59 -0.08 -4.30 4.20
C TRP A 59 -1.20 -4.27 5.24
N GLY A 60 -1.26 -3.19 6.02
CA GLY A 60 -2.41 -2.86 6.85
C GLY A 60 -3.10 -1.60 6.38
N LEU A 61 -4.35 -1.40 6.78
CA LEU A 61 -5.04 -0.13 6.53
C LEU A 61 -4.32 1.01 7.25
N ALA A 62 -4.00 2.07 6.51
CA ALA A 62 -3.51 3.31 7.09
C ALA A 62 -4.64 4.03 7.82
N ASP A 63 -4.35 4.57 9.00
CA ASP A 63 -5.31 5.31 9.81
C ASP A 63 -5.42 6.78 9.34
N VAL A 64 -5.79 6.96 8.07
CA VAL A 64 -5.94 8.26 7.39
C VAL A 64 -7.40 8.61 7.16
N ARG A 65 -7.70 9.91 7.02
CA ARG A 65 -9.07 10.41 6.91
C ARG A 65 -9.85 9.73 5.77
N VAL A 66 -9.24 9.58 4.60
CA VAL A 66 -9.87 8.95 3.43
C VAL A 66 -10.25 7.48 3.66
N ASN A 67 -9.48 6.72 4.44
CA ASN A 67 -9.82 5.35 4.81
C ASN A 67 -10.90 5.29 5.88
N ARG A 68 -10.85 6.22 6.85
CA ARG A 68 -11.88 6.38 7.90
C ARG A 68 -13.23 6.80 7.32
N GLU A 69 -13.24 7.67 6.32
CA GLU A 69 -14.46 8.14 5.66
C GLU A 69 -15.12 7.02 4.85
N LYS A 70 -14.35 6.21 4.13
CA LYS A 70 -14.84 4.99 3.47
C LYS A 70 -15.44 3.98 4.47
N ALA A 71 -14.91 3.96 5.68
CA ALA A 71 -15.35 3.08 6.77
C ALA A 71 -16.57 3.59 7.56
N GLY A 72 -16.83 4.90 7.53
CA GLY A 72 -17.95 5.55 8.20
C GLY A 72 -17.59 6.87 8.89
N LYS A 73 -18.17 7.98 8.40
CA LYS A 73 -18.21 9.35 8.99
C LYS A 73 -16.97 9.77 9.82
N GLY A 74 -15.76 9.42 9.39
CA GLY A 74 -14.51 9.86 10.03
C GLY A 74 -14.19 9.22 11.38
N ARG A 75 -14.86 8.12 11.77
CA ARG A 75 -14.52 7.40 13.02
C ARG A 75 -13.14 6.74 12.91
N PRO A 76 -12.39 6.61 14.02
CA PRO A 76 -11.15 5.85 14.04
C PRO A 76 -11.36 4.42 13.51
N LEU A 77 -10.32 3.80 12.96
CA LEU A 77 -10.42 2.42 12.46
C LEU A 77 -10.93 1.47 13.55
N ASN A 78 -11.91 0.63 13.21
CA ASN A 78 -12.43 -0.39 14.10
C ASN A 78 -11.42 -1.55 14.25
N LYS A 79 -11.66 -2.46 15.20
CA LYS A 79 -10.75 -3.59 15.47
C LYS A 79 -10.48 -4.43 14.23
N LYS A 80 -11.53 -4.76 13.46
CA LYS A 80 -11.42 -5.55 12.22
C LYS A 80 -10.56 -4.85 11.16
N GLN A 81 -10.64 -3.52 11.05
CA GLN A 81 -9.85 -2.73 10.12
C GLN A 81 -8.39 -2.63 10.55
N LYS A 82 -8.13 -2.48 11.85
CA LYS A 82 -6.77 -2.49 12.40
C LYS A 82 -6.09 -3.85 12.24
N GLU A 83 -6.87 -4.93 12.28
CA GLU A 83 -6.41 -6.31 12.07
C GLU A 83 -6.39 -6.71 10.59
N TRP A 84 -7.01 -5.95 9.70
CA TRP A 84 -7.05 -6.26 8.28
C TRP A 84 -5.64 -6.29 7.69
N ARG A 85 -5.36 -7.35 6.91
CA ARG A 85 -4.09 -7.57 6.22
C ARG A 85 -4.35 -7.84 4.76
N LEU A 86 -3.55 -7.23 3.90
CA LEU A 86 -3.47 -7.55 2.49
C LEU A 86 -2.07 -8.05 2.20
N ILE A 87 -1.97 -9.21 1.57
CA ILE A 87 -0.69 -9.76 1.10
C ILE A 87 -0.66 -9.60 -0.41
N THR A 88 0.38 -8.97 -0.93
CA THR A 88 0.60 -8.84 -2.37
C THR A 88 2.00 -9.31 -2.73
N PRO A 89 2.17 -10.10 -3.81
CA PRO A 89 3.48 -10.29 -4.42
C PRO A 89 4.10 -8.94 -4.81
N VAL A 90 5.41 -8.82 -4.69
CA VAL A 90 6.15 -7.62 -5.14
C VAL A 90 5.92 -7.39 -6.64
N ASP A 91 5.84 -8.47 -7.42
CA ASP A 91 5.64 -8.42 -8.87
C ASP A 91 4.26 -7.86 -9.26
N SER A 92 3.27 -7.90 -8.36
CA SER A 92 1.94 -7.34 -8.63
C SER A 92 1.83 -5.86 -8.29
N LEU A 93 2.81 -5.28 -7.59
CA LEU A 93 2.85 -3.87 -7.23
C LEU A 93 3.18 -3.01 -8.46
N GLN A 94 2.22 -2.17 -8.86
CA GLN A 94 2.37 -1.23 -9.96
C GLN A 94 2.99 0.09 -9.50
N LEU A 95 2.66 0.53 -8.29
CA LEU A 95 3.15 1.79 -7.75
C LEU A 95 3.14 1.77 -6.22
N VAL A 96 4.25 2.18 -5.61
CA VAL A 96 4.33 2.48 -4.18
C VAL A 96 4.93 3.87 -4.02
N ARG A 97 4.23 4.76 -3.32
CA ARG A 97 4.71 6.11 -3.00
C ARG A 97 4.22 6.56 -1.64
N PHE A 98 4.94 7.51 -1.02
CA PHE A 98 4.46 8.15 0.20
C PHE A 98 3.12 8.84 -0.01
N TYR A 99 2.18 8.55 0.88
CA TYR A 99 0.94 9.30 0.96
C TYR A 99 1.20 10.60 1.73
N SER A 100 0.86 11.72 1.11
CA SER A 100 0.81 13.03 1.76
C SER A 100 -0.65 13.46 1.75
N GLU A 101 -1.20 13.77 2.92
CA GLU A 101 -2.44 14.55 3.01
C GLU A 101 -2.07 15.96 2.54
N ILE A 102 -2.51 16.33 1.33
CA ILE A 102 -2.42 17.71 0.82
C ILE A 102 -3.68 18.45 1.27
#